data_AF-A0A2A2IE01-F1
#
_entry.id   AF-A0A2A2IE01-F1
#
_cell.length_a   1.000
_cell.length_b   1.000
_cell.length_c   1.000
_cell.angle_alpha   90.00
_cell.angle_beta   90.00
_cell.angle_gamma   90.00
#
_symmetry.space_group_name_H-M   'P 1'
#
loop_
_entity.id
_entity.type
_entity.pdbx_description
1 polymer ?
#
loop_
_entity_poly.entity_id
_entity_poly.type
_entity_poly.pdbx_seq_one_letter_code
_entity_poly.pdbx_strand_id
1 'polypeptide(L)' 'MNRFEYETDNGWVVGYFDIYQARNGFIYLVMGNNFTKLTLGQIEQLNINCYSLKDYDHDDFVKAYNLPF' A
#
# COMPACT_ATOMS: atom_id res chain seq x y z
N MET A 1 -2.83 10.84 1.22
CA MET A 1 -2.13 10.60 2.51
C MET A 1 -3.13 10.33 3.64
N ASN A 2 -3.08 9.11 4.14
CA ASN A 2 -3.86 8.61 5.27
C ASN A 2 -3.09 8.85 6.57
N ARG A 3 -3.79 9.09 7.70
CA ARG A 3 -3.18 9.36 9.01
C ARG A 3 -3.33 8.15 9.93
N PHE A 4 -2.31 7.84 10.72
CA PHE A 4 -2.39 6.88 11.82
C PHE A 4 -1.93 7.52 13.14
N GLU A 5 -2.49 7.05 14.24
CA GLU A 5 -2.04 7.42 15.58
C GLU A 5 -2.14 6.21 16.52
N TYR A 6 -1.17 6.07 17.43
CA TYR A 6 -1.22 5.07 18.50
C TYR A 6 -0.42 5.55 19.72
N GLU A 7 -0.81 5.05 20.89
CA GLU A 7 -0.14 5.34 22.15
C GLU A 7 1.04 4.39 22.38
N THR A 8 2.08 4.90 23.04
CA THR A 8 3.29 4.19 23.46
C THR A 8 3.60 4.55 24.91
N ASP A 9 4.47 3.78 25.56
CA ASP A 9 4.93 4.07 26.92
C ASP A 9 5.54 5.48 27.07
N ASN A 10 6.01 6.08 25.97
CA ASN A 10 6.64 7.40 25.93
C ASN A 10 5.74 8.49 25.29
N GLY A 11 4.43 8.24 25.17
CA GLY A 11 3.45 9.18 24.62
C GLY A 11 2.86 8.74 23.28
N TRP A 12 2.42 9.69 22.46
CA TRP A 12 1.69 9.40 21.22
C TRP A 12 2.59 9.41 19.99
N VAL A 13 2.46 8.38 19.15
CA VAL A 13 3.01 8.38 17.79
C VAL A 13 1.90 8.75 16.83
N VAL A 14 2.16 9.75 16.00
CA VAL A 14 1.28 10.17 14.90
C VAL A 14 2.10 10.15 13.62
N GLY A 15 1.55 9.58 12.57
CA GLY A 15 2.20 9.54 11.27
C GLY A 15 1.22 9.51 10.12
N TYR A 16 1.79 9.52 8.93
CA TYR A 16 1.05 9.45 7.68
C TYR A 16 1.60 8.31 6.82
N PHE A 17 0.70 7.70 6.06
CA PHE A 17 1.05 6.75 5.04
C PHE A 17 0.34 7.06 3.72
N ASP A 18 0.91 6.57 2.63
CA ASP A 18 0.19 6.52 1.36
C ASP A 18 0.31 5.13 0.75
N ILE A 19 -0.64 4.79 -0.12
CA ILE A 19 -0.65 3.53 -0.85
C ILE A 19 -0.76 3.88 -2.32
N TYR A 20 0.09 3.29 -3.15
CA TYR A 20 0.10 3.55 -4.58
C TYR A 20 0.60 2.33 -5.35
N GLN A 21 0.30 2.28 -6.64
CA GLN A 21 0.93 1.33 -7.55
C GLN A 21 2.17 1.98 -8.17
N ALA A 22 3.32 1.33 -8.05
CA ALA A 22 4.52 1.78 -8.71
C ALA A 22 4.52 1.36 -10.19
N ARG A 23 5.37 1.99 -11.02
CA ARG A 23 5.52 1.66 -12.46
C ARG A 23 5.94 0.23 -12.78
N ASN A 24 6.32 -0.55 -11.77
CA ASN A 24 6.61 -1.98 -11.90
C ASN A 24 5.38 -2.87 -11.60
N GLY A 25 4.20 -2.27 -11.45
CA GLY A 25 2.92 -2.92 -11.22
C GLY A 25 2.62 -3.33 -9.79
N PHE A 26 3.61 -3.30 -8.88
CA PHE A 26 3.40 -3.67 -7.49
C PHE A 26 2.77 -2.54 -6.66
N ILE A 27 1.99 -2.91 -5.64
CA ILE A 27 1.44 -1.99 -4.66
C ILE A 27 2.46 -1.75 -3.56
N TYR A 28 2.67 -0.49 -3.22
CA TYR A 28 3.56 -0.06 -2.17
C TYR A 28 2.81 0.75 -1.12
N LEU A 29 3.20 0.53 0.13
CA LEU A 29 2.88 1.39 1.26
C LEU A 29 4.09 2.28 1.55
N VAL A 30 3.86 3.59 1.61
CA VAL A 30 4.87 4.60 1.92
C VAL A 30 4.63 5.11 3.32
N MET A 31 5.66 5.07 4.17
CA MET A 31 5.66 5.69 5.49
C MET A 31 6.96 6.45 5.68
N GLY A 32 6.87 7.79 5.71
CA GLY A 32 8.06 8.65 5.72
C GLY A 32 8.91 8.41 4.47
N ASN A 33 10.18 8.05 4.67
CA ASN A 33 11.14 7.76 3.58
C ASN A 33 11.22 6.27 3.21
N ASN A 34 10.38 5.42 3.83
CA ASN A 34 10.40 3.98 3.59
C ASN A 34 9.29 3.56 2.64
N PHE A 35 9.62 2.63 1.75
CA PHE A 35 8.73 2.05 0.76
C PHE A 35 8.65 0.55 0.98
N THR A 36 7.46 0.05 1.30
CA THR A 36 7.24 -1.38 1.55
C THR A 36 6.34 -1.95 0.47
N LYS A 37 6.85 -2.91 -0.30
CA LYS A 37 6.06 -3.66 -1.28
C LYS A 37 5.06 -4.56 -0.55
N LEU A 38 3.78 -4.46 -0.89
CA LEU A 38 2.74 -5.30 -0.31
C LEU A 38 2.58 -6.59 -1.12
N THR A 39 2.37 -7.70 -0.43
CA THR A 39 1.93 -8.97 -1.05
C THR A 39 0.42 -8.95 -1.29
N LEU A 40 -0.10 -9.85 -2.13
CA LEU A 40 -1.55 -10.01 -2.33
C LEU A 40 -2.29 -10.28 -1.01
N GLY A 41 -1.74 -11.15 -0.16
CA GLY A 41 -2.33 -11.45 1.15
C GLY A 41 -2.40 -10.22 2.05
N GLN A 42 -1.38 -9.34 2.02
CA GLN A 42 -1.41 -8.09 2.79
C GLN A 42 -2.44 -7.09 2.21
N ILE A 43 -2.57 -7.02 0.88
CA ILE A 43 -3.57 -6.19 0.22
C ILE A 43 -4.98 -6.59 0.66
N GLU A 44 -5.27 -7.89 0.67
CA GLU A 44 -6.55 -8.45 1.10
C GLU A 44 -6.79 -8.22 2.60
N GLN A 45 -5.82 -8.56 3.45
CA GLN A 45 -5.93 -8.42 4.91
C GLN A 45 -6.14 -6.97 5.36
N LEU A 46 -5.53 -6.01 4.66
CA LEU A 46 -5.70 -4.58 4.92
C LEU A 46 -6.92 -3.98 4.20
N ASN A 47 -7.68 -4.80 3.46
CA ASN A 47 -8.85 -4.38 2.68
C ASN A 47 -8.56 -3.19 1.76
N ILE A 48 -7.40 -3.22 1.09
CA ILE A 48 -6.97 -2.14 0.20
C ILE A 48 -7.71 -2.26 -1.13
N ASN A 49 -8.55 -1.27 -1.43
CA ASN A 49 -9.20 -1.17 -2.73
C ASN A 49 -8.23 -0.63 -3.80
N CYS A 50 -7.49 -1.51 -4.47
CA CYS A 50 -6.51 -1.12 -5.49
C CYS A 50 -7.11 -0.31 -6.65
N TYR A 51 -8.34 -0.60 -7.06
CA TYR A 51 -9.02 0.15 -8.15
C TYR A 51 -9.30 1.62 -7.81
N SER A 52 -9.25 1.99 -6.53
CA SER A 52 -9.40 3.37 -6.08
C SER A 52 -8.09 4.17 -6.08
N LEU A 53 -6.94 3.50 -6.31
CA LEU A 53 -5.65 4.17 -6.36
C LEU A 53 -5.56 4.97 -7.66
N LYS A 54 -5.13 6.23 -7.54
CA LYS A 54 -5.03 7.15 -8.68
C LYS A 54 -4.12 6.62 -9.80
N ASP A 55 -3.08 5.89 -9.42
CA ASP A 55 -2.06 5.37 -10.32
C ASP A 55 -2.32 3.90 -10.70
N TYR A 56 -3.55 3.40 -10.50
CA TYR A 56 -3.87 2.00 -10.75
C TYR A 56 -3.95 1.66 -12.24
N ASP A 57 -3.16 0.67 -12.64
CA ASP A 57 -3.23 -0.04 -13.91
C ASP A 57 -3.42 -1.53 -13.64
N HIS A 58 -4.52 -2.08 -14.17
CA HIS A 58 -4.93 -3.45 -13.92
C HIS A 58 -3.98 -4.47 -14.55
N ASP A 59 -3.52 -4.23 -15.78
CA ASP A 59 -2.70 -5.16 -16.53
C ASP A 59 -1.31 -5.28 -15.90
N ASP A 60 -0.73 -4.15 -15.50
CA ASP A 60 0.53 -4.11 -14.76
C ASP A 60 0.40 -4.80 -13.40
N PHE A 61 -0.74 -4.66 -12.71
CA PHE A 61 -1.00 -5.33 -11.44
C PHE A 61 -1.06 -6.86 -11.61
N VAL A 62 -1.88 -7.34 -12.55
CA VAL A 62 -2.03 -8.77 -12.85
C VAL A 62 -0.69 -9.38 -13.21
N LYS A 63 0.09 -8.70 -14.05
CA LYS A 63 1.43 -9.13 -14.43
C LYS A 63 2.41 -9.13 -13.26
N ALA A 64 2.45 -8.08 -12.45
CA ALA A 64 3.39 -7.97 -11.33
C ALA A 64 3.15 -9.06 -10.26
N TYR A 65 1.88 -9.38 -10.01
CA TYR A 65 1.49 -10.40 -9.02
C TYR A 65 1.31 -11.81 -9.60
N ASN A 66 1.60 -12.01 -10.89
CA ASN A 66 1.43 -13.28 -11.61
C ASN A 66 0.01 -13.87 -11.42
N LEU A 67 -1.01 -13.03 -11.51
CA LEU A 67 -2.39 -13.46 -11.41
C LEU A 67 -2.84 -14.14 -12.70
N PRO A 68 -3.72 -15.16 -12.63
CA PRO A 68 -4.34 -15.73 -13.82
C PRO A 68 -5.22 -14.67 -14.50
N PHE A 69 -5.10 -14.58 -15.83
CA PHE A 69 -5.96 -13.76 -16.69
C PHE A 69 -7.37 -14.35 -16.81
#